data_AF-A0A7K4NL21-F1
#
_entry.id   AF-A0A7K4NL21-F1
#
_cell.length_a   1.000
_cell.length_b   1.000
_cell.length_c   1.000
_cell.angle_alpha   90.00
_cell.angle_beta   90.00
_cell.angle_gamma   90.00
#
_symmetry.space_group_name_H-M   'P 1'
#
loop_
_entity.id
_entity.type
_entity.pdbx_description
1 polymer ?
#
loop_
_entity_poly.entity_id
_entity_poly.type
_entity_poly.pdbx_seq_one_letter_code
_entity_poly.pdbx_strand_id
1 'polypeptide(L)'
;MSSQNKILQGLAIPHTALISVIFCLMVLSFPTGAYLVFNSEIGDDITYEYPMDSLSIFLAGIGFEVPVKFELGDGFVVIWCTYLILFTAAIFGPKKNFVAVLQSMISEVRYKIQDNYIVTVIKWFSILVIVSGSIISVQEFIGISVEQPEAPNQLIQFFDISLAPIIEEFGFRVVLIGLPLFTLYSHKSSFKFLVKSLWWPWQNLRNVNMKKALLLIVIVGVLFGAAHIFSDEAWSAGKLAQAIASGIIIGWVYFRYGLVAAILIHWATNYFVFSYGYIVADINQISIGDAFSHSLLNTLELMLIVTGIISVTVLVLNYVYSKRHTLEA
;
A
#
# COMPACT_ATOMS: atom_id res chain seq x y z
N MET A 1 -28.04 12.81 -21.19
CA MET A 1 -26.76 12.16 -20.79
C MET A 1 -26.25 11.34 -21.95
N SER A 2 -24.98 11.51 -22.37
CA SER A 2 -24.37 10.64 -23.38
C SER A 2 -24.34 9.18 -22.88
N SER A 3 -24.30 8.21 -23.80
CA SER A 3 -24.18 6.78 -23.45
C SER A 3 -22.95 6.49 -22.56
N GLN A 4 -21.90 7.29 -22.71
CA GLN A 4 -20.66 7.24 -21.92
C GLN A 4 -20.91 7.53 -20.42
N ASN A 5 -21.74 8.53 -20.11
CA ASN A 5 -22.07 8.85 -18.72
C ASN A 5 -22.92 7.75 -18.07
N LYS A 6 -23.71 6.99 -18.85
CA LYS A 6 -24.51 5.87 -18.32
C LYS A 6 -23.64 4.69 -17.88
N ILE A 7 -22.57 4.36 -18.63
CA ILE A 7 -21.65 3.27 -18.28
C ILE A 7 -20.88 3.62 -17.01
N LEU A 8 -20.31 4.82 -16.93
CA LEU A 8 -19.60 5.29 -15.74
C LEU A 8 -20.51 5.36 -14.51
N GLN A 9 -21.77 5.74 -14.69
CA GLN A 9 -22.78 5.75 -13.62
C GLN A 9 -23.14 4.33 -13.15
N GLY A 10 -23.30 3.38 -14.08
CA GLY A 10 -23.56 1.98 -13.75
C GLY A 10 -22.44 1.34 -12.92
N LEU A 11 -21.18 1.74 -13.17
CA LEU A 11 -20.03 1.29 -12.37
C LEU A 11 -19.88 2.02 -11.03
N ALA A 12 -20.43 3.23 -10.90
CA ALA A 12 -20.16 4.10 -9.74
C ALA A 12 -20.78 3.55 -8.45
N ILE A 13 -21.98 3.01 -8.53
CA ILE A 13 -22.71 2.44 -7.39
C ILE A 13 -21.97 1.22 -6.81
N PRO A 14 -21.72 0.13 -7.57
CA PRO A 14 -21.02 -1.03 -7.03
C PRO A 14 -19.59 -0.69 -6.58
N HIS A 15 -18.90 0.22 -7.27
CA HIS A 15 -17.57 0.66 -6.85
C HIS A 15 -17.59 1.38 -5.50
N THR A 16 -18.55 2.30 -5.31
CA THR A 16 -18.70 3.05 -4.05
C THR A 16 -19.05 2.10 -2.90
N ALA A 17 -19.91 1.11 -3.14
CA ALA A 17 -20.26 0.09 -2.16
C ALA A 17 -19.02 -0.72 -1.74
N LEU A 18 -18.25 -1.23 -2.71
CA LEU A 18 -17.03 -1.99 -2.45
C LEU A 18 -15.97 -1.17 -1.71
N ILE A 19 -15.74 0.08 -2.14
CA ILE A 19 -14.84 1.01 -1.45
C ILE A 19 -15.27 1.21 0.01
N SER A 20 -16.58 1.32 0.27
CA SER A 20 -17.11 1.50 1.63
C SER A 20 -16.88 0.25 2.49
N VAL A 21 -17.11 -0.94 1.94
CA VAL A 21 -16.87 -2.20 2.66
C VAL A 21 -15.38 -2.39 2.95
N ILE A 22 -14.50 -2.20 1.97
CA ILE A 22 -13.04 -2.29 2.16
C ILE A 22 -12.57 -1.27 3.18
N PHE A 23 -13.10 -0.04 3.15
CA PHE A 23 -12.80 0.97 4.17
C PHE A 23 -13.18 0.50 5.58
N CYS A 24 -14.36 -0.07 5.77
CA CYS A 24 -14.77 -0.62 7.06
C CYS A 24 -13.84 -1.75 7.52
N LEU A 25 -13.43 -2.65 6.62
CA LEU A 25 -12.45 -3.69 6.95
C LEU A 25 -11.09 -3.10 7.32
N MET A 26 -10.62 -2.07 6.61
CA MET A 26 -9.38 -1.37 6.98
C MET A 26 -9.49 -0.76 8.39
N VAL A 27 -10.62 -0.16 8.75
CA VAL A 27 -10.86 0.35 10.11
C VAL A 27 -10.84 -0.78 11.13
N LEU A 28 -11.49 -1.91 10.86
CA LEU A 28 -11.54 -3.07 11.76
C LEU A 28 -10.18 -3.75 11.94
N SER A 29 -9.26 -3.64 10.97
CA SER A 29 -7.92 -4.20 11.13
C SER A 29 -7.09 -3.54 12.25
N PHE A 30 -7.38 -2.29 12.62
CA PHE A 30 -6.70 -1.61 13.73
C PHE A 30 -6.92 -2.32 15.08
N PRO A 31 -8.16 -2.52 15.57
CA PRO A 31 -8.39 -3.29 16.79
C PRO A 31 -8.02 -4.77 16.62
N THR A 32 -8.13 -5.37 15.43
CA THR A 32 -7.69 -6.75 15.20
C THR A 32 -6.19 -6.92 15.43
N GLY A 33 -5.33 -6.08 14.85
CA GLY A 33 -3.89 -6.17 15.08
C GLY A 33 -3.49 -5.85 16.52
N ALA A 34 -4.19 -4.94 17.20
CA ALA A 34 -3.99 -4.72 18.63
C ALA A 34 -4.38 -5.95 19.47
N TYR A 35 -5.49 -6.61 19.14
CA TYR A 35 -5.86 -7.88 19.77
C TYR A 35 -4.79 -8.94 19.57
N LEU A 36 -4.28 -9.09 18.34
CA LEU A 36 -3.24 -10.05 18.02
C LEU A 36 -1.99 -9.86 18.88
N VAL A 37 -1.51 -8.63 19.03
CA VAL A 37 -0.28 -8.38 19.81
C VAL A 37 -0.48 -8.56 21.31
N PHE A 38 -1.61 -8.14 21.87
CA PHE A 38 -1.78 -8.06 23.32
C PHE A 38 -2.60 -9.20 23.94
N ASN A 39 -3.36 -9.94 23.15
CA ASN A 39 -4.36 -10.89 23.67
C ASN A 39 -4.42 -12.22 22.92
N SER A 40 -3.74 -12.38 21.78
CA SER A 40 -3.74 -13.65 21.04
C SER A 40 -2.56 -14.54 21.41
N GLU A 41 -2.62 -15.79 20.96
CA GLU A 41 -1.59 -16.80 21.23
C GLU A 41 -0.64 -16.99 20.04
N ILE A 42 -0.67 -16.10 19.03
CA ILE A 42 0.21 -16.20 17.85
C ILE A 42 1.72 -16.18 18.20
N GLY A 43 2.07 -15.65 19.37
CA GLY A 43 3.44 -15.57 19.83
C GLY A 43 3.96 -16.84 20.52
N ASP A 44 3.13 -17.85 20.78
CA ASP A 44 3.50 -19.02 21.59
C ASP A 44 4.17 -18.59 22.93
N ASP A 45 5.46 -18.87 23.10
CA ASP A 45 6.26 -18.50 24.27
C ASP A 45 6.64 -17.00 24.31
N ILE A 46 6.46 -16.27 23.20
CA ILE A 46 6.78 -14.85 23.05
C ILE A 46 5.51 -14.02 23.27
N THR A 47 5.59 -13.02 24.12
CA THR A 47 4.49 -12.09 24.42
C THR A 47 4.83 -10.65 24.02
N TYR A 48 3.90 -9.72 24.21
CA TYR A 48 4.16 -8.30 23.98
C TYR A 48 5.25 -7.70 24.89
N GLU A 49 5.58 -8.36 26.01
CA GLU A 49 6.67 -7.96 26.92
C GLU A 49 8.06 -8.43 26.43
N TYR A 50 8.12 -9.11 25.28
CA TYR A 50 9.37 -9.64 24.75
C TYR A 50 10.38 -8.51 24.51
N PRO A 51 11.61 -8.63 25.08
CA PRO A 51 12.63 -7.60 24.94
C PRO A 51 13.27 -7.66 23.55
N MET A 52 13.10 -6.60 22.77
CA MET A 52 13.79 -6.39 21.50
C MET A 52 15.13 -5.70 21.79
N ASP A 53 16.23 -6.30 21.38
CA ASP A 53 17.59 -5.79 21.62
C ASP A 53 18.09 -4.81 20.54
N SER A 54 17.46 -4.83 19.37
CA SER A 54 17.73 -3.91 18.26
C SER A 54 16.47 -3.63 17.46
N LEU A 55 16.49 -2.54 16.70
CA LEU A 55 15.48 -2.17 15.73
C LEU A 55 16.04 -2.39 14.32
N SER A 56 15.48 -3.34 13.58
CA SER A 56 15.80 -3.60 12.18
C SER A 56 15.26 -2.48 11.29
N ILE A 57 16.16 -1.78 10.61
CA ILE A 57 15.84 -0.69 9.67
C ILE A 57 16.32 -1.07 8.29
N PHE A 58 15.38 -1.23 7.36
CA PHE A 58 15.69 -1.47 5.95
C PHE A 58 15.59 -0.20 5.10
N LEU A 59 16.69 0.56 5.02
CA LEU A 59 16.71 1.83 4.31
C LEU A 59 17.28 1.66 2.90
N ALA A 60 16.43 1.79 1.88
CA ALA A 60 16.83 1.86 0.48
C ALA A 60 17.66 0.65 -0.01
N GLY A 61 17.36 -0.55 0.50
CA GLY A 61 18.07 -1.79 0.13
C GLY A 61 19.18 -2.19 1.09
N ILE A 62 19.44 -1.41 2.14
CA ILE A 62 20.49 -1.67 3.12
C ILE A 62 19.85 -1.86 4.49
N GLY A 63 20.07 -3.03 5.09
CA GLY A 63 19.66 -3.34 6.46
C GLY A 63 20.64 -2.76 7.47
N PHE A 64 20.11 -2.14 8.52
CA PHE A 64 20.86 -1.65 9.67
C PHE A 64 20.13 -2.07 10.94
N GLU A 65 20.87 -2.49 11.96
CA GLU A 65 20.33 -2.67 13.30
C GLU A 65 20.68 -1.46 14.15
N VAL A 66 19.65 -0.80 14.69
CA VAL A 66 19.84 0.29 15.66
C VAL A 66 19.77 -0.31 17.06
N PRO A 67 20.82 -0.18 17.90
CA PRO A 67 20.89 -0.81 19.22
C PRO A 67 20.02 -0.03 20.24
N VAL A 68 18.71 -0.16 20.10
CA VAL A 68 17.71 0.41 20.99
C VAL A 68 16.95 -0.75 21.61
N LYS A 69 16.86 -0.75 22.94
CA LYS A 69 16.11 -1.75 23.69
C LYS A 69 14.68 -1.26 23.94
N PHE A 70 13.69 -2.09 23.64
CA PHE A 70 12.28 -1.80 23.86
C PHE A 70 11.48 -3.10 23.98
N GLU A 71 10.29 -3.05 24.57
CA GLU A 71 9.37 -4.19 24.56
C GLU A 71 8.61 -4.21 23.21
N LEU A 72 8.37 -5.40 22.66
CA LEU A 72 7.67 -5.56 21.38
C LEU A 72 6.35 -4.80 21.33
N GLY A 73 5.57 -4.85 22.42
CA GLY A 73 4.30 -4.15 22.57
C GLY A 73 4.43 -2.63 22.51
N ASP A 74 5.45 -2.06 23.16
CA ASP A 74 5.71 -0.62 23.12
C ASP A 74 6.05 -0.15 21.70
N GLY A 75 6.95 -0.89 21.03
CA GLY A 75 7.29 -0.62 19.63
C GLY A 75 6.06 -0.70 18.74
N PHE A 76 5.24 -1.73 18.93
CA PHE A 76 4.01 -1.92 18.16
C PHE A 76 3.03 -0.77 18.37
N VAL A 77 2.84 -0.28 19.60
CA VAL A 77 1.95 0.85 19.89
C VAL A 77 2.40 2.12 19.16
N VAL A 78 3.70 2.38 19.08
CA VAL A 78 4.24 3.52 18.32
C VAL A 78 3.90 3.41 16.83
N ILE A 79 4.11 2.24 16.23
CA ILE A 79 3.79 1.96 14.83
C ILE A 79 2.28 2.08 14.59
N TRP A 80 1.48 1.45 15.44
CA TRP A 80 0.03 1.44 15.37
C TRP A 80 -0.56 2.86 15.48
N CYS A 81 -0.07 3.67 16.43
CA CYS A 81 -0.47 5.06 16.57
C CYS A 81 -0.09 5.90 15.35
N THR A 82 1.09 5.65 14.77
CA THR A 82 1.54 6.31 13.55
C THR A 82 0.58 6.05 12.40
N TYR A 83 0.20 4.79 12.17
CA TYR A 83 -0.79 4.45 11.14
C TYR A 83 -2.17 5.01 11.45
N LEU A 84 -2.61 5.01 12.70
CA LEU A 84 -3.91 5.57 13.08
C LEU A 84 -4.00 7.06 12.76
N ILE A 85 -2.93 7.81 13.03
CA ILE A 85 -2.82 9.24 12.70
C ILE A 85 -2.85 9.44 11.19
N LEU A 86 -2.04 8.69 10.43
CA LEU A 86 -1.99 8.79 8.97
C LEU A 86 -3.33 8.42 8.32
N PHE A 87 -3.96 7.34 8.78
CA PHE A 87 -5.25 6.86 8.29
C PHE A 87 -6.37 7.85 8.60
N THR A 88 -6.39 8.39 9.83
CA THR A 88 -7.35 9.43 10.22
C THR A 88 -7.18 10.69 9.38
N ALA A 89 -5.94 11.16 9.17
CA ALA A 89 -5.66 12.28 8.26
C ALA A 89 -6.10 11.98 6.82
N ALA A 90 -5.96 10.73 6.37
CA ALA A 90 -6.37 10.27 5.05
C ALA A 90 -7.89 10.30 4.85
N ILE A 91 -8.69 10.10 5.89
CA ILE A 91 -10.15 10.18 5.83
C ILE A 91 -10.61 11.61 5.47
N PHE A 92 -9.93 12.64 5.96
CA PHE A 92 -10.37 14.04 5.80
C PHE A 92 -9.90 14.71 4.52
N GLY A 93 -8.88 14.19 3.84
CA GLY A 93 -8.21 14.93 2.77
C GLY A 93 -7.56 14.03 1.71
N PRO A 94 -6.90 14.61 0.70
CA PRO A 94 -6.25 15.92 0.76
C PRO A 94 -7.09 17.14 0.36
N LYS A 95 -8.25 16.94 -0.29
CA LYS A 95 -9.13 18.06 -0.71
C LYS A 95 -10.54 17.93 -0.19
N LYS A 96 -11.06 16.70 -0.19
CA LYS A 96 -12.40 16.36 0.30
C LYS A 96 -12.29 15.20 1.29
N ASN A 97 -13.21 15.16 2.24
CA ASN A 97 -13.37 13.99 3.09
C ASN A 97 -13.94 12.80 2.30
N PHE A 98 -13.75 11.60 2.86
CA PHE A 98 -14.14 10.33 2.25
C PHE A 98 -15.61 10.32 1.82
N VAL A 99 -16.53 10.67 2.72
CA VAL A 99 -17.99 10.65 2.46
C VAL A 99 -18.36 11.59 1.31
N ALA A 100 -17.78 12.79 1.26
CA ALA A 100 -18.03 13.75 0.19
C ALA A 100 -17.55 13.25 -1.17
N VAL A 101 -16.45 12.48 -1.23
CA VAL A 101 -15.99 11.85 -2.47
C VAL A 101 -16.96 10.74 -2.90
N LEU A 102 -17.38 9.86 -1.99
CA LEU A 102 -18.36 8.81 -2.28
C LEU A 102 -19.68 9.39 -2.80
N GLN A 103 -20.20 10.42 -2.13
CA GLN A 103 -21.39 11.13 -2.59
C GLN A 103 -21.21 11.68 -4.00
N SER A 104 -20.08 12.32 -4.30
CA SER A 104 -19.82 12.88 -5.63
C SER A 104 -19.66 11.83 -6.73
N MET A 105 -19.19 10.63 -6.40
CA MET A 105 -19.12 9.50 -7.34
C MET A 105 -20.52 9.03 -7.74
N ILE A 106 -21.47 9.04 -6.81
CA ILE A 106 -22.87 8.65 -7.05
C ILE A 106 -23.65 9.77 -7.75
N SER A 107 -23.55 11.02 -7.26
CA SER A 107 -24.45 12.12 -7.64
C SER A 107 -23.99 12.91 -8.88
N GLU A 108 -22.70 13.21 -8.99
CA GLU A 108 -22.17 14.08 -10.05
C GLU A 108 -21.55 13.29 -11.21
N VAL A 109 -21.40 11.96 -11.08
CA VAL A 109 -20.66 11.07 -12.01
C VAL A 109 -19.24 11.61 -12.30
N ARG A 110 -18.70 12.43 -11.38
CA ARG A 110 -17.36 12.98 -11.47
C ARG A 110 -16.46 12.08 -10.63
N TYR A 111 -15.79 11.15 -11.30
CA TYR A 111 -14.79 10.26 -10.71
C TYR A 111 -13.52 11.03 -10.30
N LYS A 112 -13.63 11.88 -9.28
CA LYS A 112 -12.51 12.59 -8.66
C LYS A 112 -11.92 11.77 -7.51
N ILE A 113 -11.62 10.50 -7.79
CA ILE A 113 -11.07 9.55 -6.80
C ILE A 113 -9.80 10.10 -6.12
N GLN A 114 -9.04 10.93 -6.84
CA GLN A 114 -7.81 11.57 -6.35
C GLN A 114 -8.00 12.70 -5.32
N ASP A 115 -9.25 13.10 -5.02
CA ASP A 115 -9.51 14.20 -4.08
C ASP A 115 -9.52 13.73 -2.61
N ASN A 116 -9.48 12.42 -2.36
CA ASN A 116 -9.35 11.81 -1.03
C ASN A 116 -8.28 10.69 -1.02
N TYR A 117 -7.50 10.62 0.04
CA TYR A 117 -6.42 9.64 0.21
C TYR A 117 -6.97 8.22 0.32
N ILE A 118 -7.98 7.96 1.15
CA ILE A 118 -8.54 6.61 1.35
C ILE A 118 -9.08 6.03 0.04
N VAL A 119 -9.85 6.80 -0.73
CA VAL A 119 -10.38 6.32 -2.02
C VAL A 119 -9.22 6.03 -3.00
N THR A 120 -8.16 6.84 -2.96
CA THR A 120 -6.95 6.62 -3.76
C THR A 120 -6.20 5.36 -3.31
N VAL A 121 -6.03 5.16 -2.00
CA VAL A 121 -5.37 4.00 -1.39
C VAL A 121 -6.12 2.73 -1.78
N ILE A 122 -7.43 2.64 -1.53
CA ILE A 122 -8.23 1.45 -1.85
C ILE A 122 -8.17 1.12 -3.34
N LYS A 123 -8.28 2.14 -4.20
CA LYS A 123 -8.17 1.97 -5.65
C LYS A 123 -6.83 1.35 -6.05
N TRP A 124 -5.72 1.95 -5.63
CA TRP A 124 -4.39 1.52 -6.08
C TRP A 124 -3.92 0.25 -5.39
N PHE A 125 -4.31 0.03 -4.14
CA PHE A 125 -4.15 -1.25 -3.45
C PHE A 125 -4.88 -2.37 -4.20
N SER A 126 -6.14 -2.15 -4.61
CA SER A 126 -6.89 -3.14 -5.40
C SER A 126 -6.26 -3.41 -6.78
N ILE A 127 -5.70 -2.38 -7.43
CA ILE A 127 -4.93 -2.56 -8.68
C ILE A 127 -3.67 -3.39 -8.41
N LEU A 128 -2.95 -3.11 -7.31
CA LEU A 128 -1.76 -3.85 -6.91
C LEU A 128 -2.09 -5.33 -6.68
N VAL A 129 -3.20 -5.64 -6.00
CA VAL A 129 -3.67 -7.03 -5.77
C VAL A 129 -3.88 -7.77 -7.09
N ILE A 130 -4.54 -7.16 -8.07
CA ILE A 130 -4.73 -7.81 -9.39
C ILE A 130 -3.39 -8.06 -10.08
N VAL A 131 -2.50 -7.06 -10.09
CA VAL A 131 -1.19 -7.20 -10.74
C VAL A 131 -0.38 -8.29 -10.05
N SER A 132 -0.38 -8.30 -8.71
CA SER A 132 0.27 -9.30 -7.88
C SER A 132 -0.27 -10.71 -8.15
N GLY A 133 -1.58 -10.90 -8.06
CA GLY A 133 -2.23 -12.19 -8.31
C GLY A 133 -1.97 -12.69 -9.74
N SER A 134 -2.02 -11.80 -10.74
CA SER A 134 -1.72 -12.16 -12.13
C SER A 134 -0.27 -12.63 -12.30
N ILE A 135 0.68 -11.97 -11.64
CA ILE A 135 2.09 -12.36 -11.67
C ILE A 135 2.27 -13.73 -11.00
N ILE A 136 1.72 -13.91 -9.80
CA ILE A 136 1.81 -15.16 -9.04
C ILE A 136 1.21 -16.32 -9.84
N SER A 137 0.00 -16.16 -10.40
CA SER A 137 -0.62 -17.22 -11.21
C SER A 137 0.21 -17.62 -12.43
N VAL A 138 0.87 -16.66 -13.10
CA VAL A 138 1.76 -16.95 -14.23
C VAL A 138 3.03 -17.67 -13.76
N GLN A 139 3.60 -17.26 -12.63
CA GLN A 139 4.81 -17.87 -12.06
C GLN A 139 4.55 -19.30 -11.59
N GLU A 140 3.45 -19.54 -10.88
CA GLU A 140 3.06 -20.87 -10.43
C GLU A 140 2.77 -21.80 -11.62
N PHE A 141 2.17 -21.28 -12.70
CA PHE A 141 1.95 -22.05 -13.93
C PHE A 141 3.25 -22.60 -14.55
N ILE A 142 4.37 -21.90 -14.37
CA ILE A 142 5.70 -22.33 -14.85
C ILE A 142 6.57 -22.93 -13.73
N GLY A 143 5.99 -23.22 -12.56
CA GLY A 143 6.66 -23.90 -11.45
C GLY A 143 7.53 -23.01 -10.57
N ILE A 144 7.31 -21.69 -10.56
CA ILE A 144 8.01 -20.74 -9.69
C ILE A 144 7.09 -20.36 -8.52
N SER A 145 7.41 -20.81 -7.31
CA SER A 145 6.69 -20.45 -6.08
C SER A 145 7.22 -19.16 -5.45
N VAL A 146 6.31 -18.41 -4.82
CA VAL A 146 6.67 -17.30 -3.93
C VAL A 146 6.62 -17.81 -2.50
N GLU A 147 7.77 -17.89 -1.85
CA GLU A 147 7.89 -18.37 -0.47
C GLU A 147 8.38 -17.24 0.43
N GLN A 148 7.73 -17.12 1.58
CA GLN A 148 8.04 -16.13 2.60
C GLN A 148 9.27 -16.59 3.40
N PRO A 149 10.10 -15.66 3.89
CA PRO A 149 11.16 -16.00 4.85
C PRO A 149 10.57 -16.70 6.08
N GLU A 150 11.27 -17.73 6.56
CA GLU A 150 10.94 -18.34 7.84
C GLU A 150 11.21 -17.32 8.96
N ALA A 151 10.15 -16.94 9.68
CA ALA A 151 10.31 -16.14 10.88
C ALA A 151 10.42 -17.05 12.10
N PRO A 152 11.27 -16.70 13.08
CA PRO A 152 11.42 -17.48 14.30
C PRO A 152 10.14 -17.50 15.14
N ASN A 153 9.28 -16.49 14.99
CA ASN A 153 8.05 -16.36 15.74
C ASN A 153 7.04 -15.49 14.98
N GLN A 154 5.74 -15.81 15.06
CA GLN A 154 4.71 -15.09 14.30
C GLN A 154 4.40 -13.70 14.87
N LEU A 155 4.51 -13.51 16.20
CA LEU A 155 4.32 -12.19 16.82
C LEU A 155 5.44 -11.22 16.41
N ILE A 156 6.69 -11.70 16.42
CA ILE A 156 7.85 -10.94 15.89
C ILE A 156 7.63 -10.64 14.40
N GLN A 157 7.25 -11.63 13.61
CA GLN A 157 6.97 -11.42 12.19
C GLN A 157 5.87 -10.38 11.98
N PHE A 158 4.78 -10.43 12.74
CA PHE A 158 3.69 -9.47 12.65
C PHE A 158 4.16 -8.05 13.00
N PHE A 159 5.05 -7.90 13.99
CA PHE A 159 5.69 -6.63 14.30
C PHE A 159 6.55 -6.12 13.12
N ASP A 160 7.42 -6.96 12.56
CA ASP A 160 8.36 -6.56 11.50
C ASP A 160 7.64 -6.16 10.20
N ILE A 161 6.66 -6.96 9.77
CA ILE A 161 5.86 -6.61 8.58
C ILE A 161 5.01 -5.36 8.81
N SER A 162 4.67 -5.05 10.07
CA SER A 162 3.97 -3.82 10.44
C SER A 162 4.89 -2.60 10.42
N LEU A 163 6.16 -2.76 10.77
CA LEU A 163 7.16 -1.70 10.74
C LEU A 163 7.63 -1.37 9.32
N ALA A 164 7.80 -2.40 8.49
CA ALA A 164 8.40 -2.32 7.15
C ALA A 164 7.83 -1.19 6.27
N PRO A 165 6.50 -0.95 6.17
CA PRO A 165 5.98 0.10 5.31
C PRO A 165 6.41 1.52 5.69
N ILE A 166 6.70 1.82 6.96
CA ILE A 166 7.20 3.17 7.32
C ILE A 166 8.64 3.34 6.81
N ILE A 167 9.48 2.34 7.07
CA ILE A 167 10.92 2.42 6.80
C ILE A 167 11.20 2.32 5.30
N GLU A 168 10.59 1.35 4.63
CA GLU A 168 10.80 1.12 3.21
C GLU A 168 10.27 2.26 2.36
N GLU A 169 9.12 2.83 2.72
CA GLU A 169 8.58 3.97 1.98
C GLU A 169 9.47 5.20 2.18
N PHE A 170 10.03 5.41 3.37
CA PHE A 170 11.00 6.46 3.57
C PHE A 170 12.26 6.25 2.70
N GLY A 171 12.86 5.07 2.72
CA GLY A 171 14.07 4.77 1.93
C GLY A 171 13.82 4.85 0.42
N PHE A 172 12.89 4.07 -0.10
CA PHE A 172 12.71 3.97 -1.55
C PHE A 172 11.94 5.15 -2.14
N ARG A 173 10.99 5.75 -1.42
CA ARG A 173 10.15 6.81 -1.99
C ARG A 173 10.73 8.17 -1.64
N VAL A 174 10.97 8.46 -0.36
CA VAL A 174 11.51 9.78 0.03
C VAL A 174 12.97 9.93 -0.43
N VAL A 175 13.83 8.97 -0.10
CA VAL A 175 15.27 9.08 -0.41
C VAL A 175 15.56 8.80 -1.89
N LEU A 176 15.08 7.68 -2.46
CA LEU A 176 15.45 7.31 -3.84
C LEU A 176 14.58 7.93 -4.95
N ILE A 177 13.39 8.45 -4.65
CA ILE A 177 12.55 9.14 -5.66
C ILE A 177 12.42 10.64 -5.34
N GLY A 178 12.03 10.98 -4.12
CA GLY A 178 11.73 12.34 -3.69
C GLY A 178 12.94 13.27 -3.77
N LEU A 179 14.07 12.88 -3.18
CA LEU A 179 15.30 13.69 -3.21
C LEU A 179 15.85 13.88 -4.64
N PRO A 180 15.98 12.85 -5.50
CA PRO A 180 16.38 13.05 -6.89
C PRO A 180 15.42 13.96 -7.67
N LEU A 181 14.11 13.81 -7.50
CA LEU A 181 13.16 14.74 -8.15
C LEU A 181 13.29 16.17 -7.61
N PHE A 182 13.50 16.34 -6.30
CA PHE A 182 13.72 17.65 -5.72
C PHE A 182 15.01 18.30 -6.25
N THR A 183 16.13 17.57 -6.29
CA THR A 183 17.40 18.10 -6.79
C THR A 183 17.31 18.53 -8.26
N LEU A 184 16.55 17.79 -9.09
CA LEU A 184 16.39 18.08 -10.51
C LEU A 184 15.38 19.19 -10.83
N TYR A 185 14.31 19.34 -10.02
CA TYR A 185 13.16 20.20 -10.35
C TYR A 185 12.83 21.25 -9.29
N SER A 186 13.60 21.36 -8.22
CA SER A 186 13.43 22.45 -7.25
C SER A 186 13.84 23.78 -7.86
N HIS A 187 13.12 24.83 -7.49
CA HIS A 187 13.37 26.21 -7.92
C HIS A 187 13.71 27.12 -6.73
N LYS A 188 13.71 26.56 -5.52
CA LYS A 188 13.94 27.25 -4.25
C LYS A 188 14.70 26.31 -3.33
N SER A 189 15.79 26.81 -2.75
CA SER A 189 16.48 26.12 -1.66
C SER A 189 15.90 26.60 -0.33
N SER A 190 14.87 25.90 0.15
CA SER A 190 14.25 26.17 1.45
C SER A 190 13.83 24.85 2.08
N PHE A 191 14.17 24.65 3.35
CA PHE A 191 13.82 23.43 4.09
C PHE A 191 12.31 23.16 4.09
N LYS A 192 11.48 24.20 4.24
CA LYS A 192 10.02 24.08 4.15
C LYS A 192 9.56 23.59 2.78
N PHE A 193 10.22 24.03 1.71
CA PHE A 193 9.90 23.61 0.34
C PHE A 193 10.39 22.18 0.06
N LEU A 194 11.54 21.79 0.61
CA LEU A 194 12.03 20.42 0.60
C LEU A 194 11.00 19.47 1.23
N VAL A 195 10.61 19.71 2.48
CA VAL A 195 9.63 18.86 3.19
C VAL A 195 8.32 18.74 2.41
N LYS A 196 7.78 19.85 1.91
CA LYS A 196 6.55 19.82 1.08
C LYS A 196 6.72 19.00 -0.21
N SER A 197 7.87 19.14 -0.87
CA SER A 197 8.15 18.42 -2.12
C SER A 197 8.36 16.93 -1.89
N LEU A 198 9.01 16.56 -0.78
CA LEU A 198 9.16 15.17 -0.37
C LEU A 198 7.83 14.56 0.08
N TRP A 199 6.93 15.37 0.67
CA TRP A 199 5.60 14.92 1.07
C TRP A 199 4.69 14.64 -0.12
N TRP A 200 4.73 15.50 -1.14
CA TRP A 200 3.95 15.33 -2.37
C TRP A 200 4.66 15.94 -3.58
N PRO A 201 5.46 15.15 -4.31
CA PRO A 201 6.28 15.64 -5.42
C PRO A 201 5.46 16.32 -6.52
N TRP A 202 4.42 15.66 -7.04
CA TRP A 202 3.59 16.18 -8.14
C TRP A 202 2.92 17.53 -7.83
N GLN A 203 2.53 17.75 -6.58
CA GLN A 203 1.85 18.99 -6.19
C GLN A 203 2.81 20.18 -6.02
N ASN A 204 4.06 19.92 -5.59
CA ASN A 204 4.98 20.96 -5.15
C ASN A 204 6.13 21.23 -6.13
N LEU A 205 6.55 20.23 -6.92
CA LEU A 205 7.56 20.39 -7.97
C LEU A 205 6.89 20.87 -9.27
N ARG A 206 7.51 21.85 -9.93
CA ARG A 206 6.99 22.44 -11.17
C ARG A 206 7.69 21.86 -12.39
N ASN A 207 6.95 21.71 -13.49
CA ASN A 207 7.47 21.30 -14.80
C ASN A 207 8.26 19.98 -14.78
N VAL A 208 7.88 19.04 -13.90
CA VAL A 208 8.53 17.73 -13.84
C VAL A 208 8.35 17.03 -15.18
N ASN A 209 9.45 16.62 -15.82
CA ASN A 209 9.38 15.83 -17.03
C ASN A 209 8.89 14.42 -16.68
N MET A 210 7.66 14.10 -17.11
CA MET A 210 7.02 12.82 -16.81
C MET A 210 7.82 11.59 -17.24
N LYS A 211 8.54 11.66 -18.38
CA LYS A 211 9.35 10.53 -18.85
C LYS A 211 10.52 10.26 -17.90
N LYS A 212 11.20 11.32 -17.44
CA LYS A 212 12.31 11.20 -16.47
C LYS A 212 11.82 10.71 -15.12
N ALA A 213 10.67 11.20 -14.64
CA ALA A 213 10.09 10.74 -13.39
C ALA A 213 9.69 9.25 -13.45
N LEU A 214 9.04 8.83 -14.54
CA LEU A 214 8.68 7.42 -14.75
C LEU A 214 9.91 6.52 -14.87
N LEU A 215 10.95 6.95 -15.59
CA LEU A 215 12.21 6.20 -15.67
C LEU A 215 12.84 6.01 -14.29
N LEU A 216 12.89 7.06 -13.47
CA LEU A 216 13.37 6.98 -12.10
C LEU A 216 12.54 6.00 -11.26
N ILE A 217 11.21 6.09 -11.33
CA ILE A 217 10.31 5.17 -10.62
C ILE A 217 10.56 3.72 -11.03
N VAL A 218 10.77 3.44 -12.33
CA VAL A 218 11.07 2.09 -12.81
C VAL A 218 12.41 1.60 -12.27
N ILE A 219 13.46 2.41 -12.32
CA ILE A 219 14.78 2.06 -11.77
C ILE A 219 14.66 1.73 -10.28
N VAL A 220 13.99 2.59 -9.50
CA VAL A 220 13.81 2.38 -8.06
C VAL A 220 12.92 1.17 -7.77
N GLY A 221 11.90 0.90 -8.60
CA GLY A 221 11.09 -0.32 -8.49
C GLY A 221 11.91 -1.59 -8.71
N VAL A 222 12.86 -1.59 -9.66
CA VAL A 222 13.80 -2.71 -9.84
C VAL A 222 14.68 -2.89 -8.61
N LEU A 223 15.22 -1.80 -8.05
CA LEU A 223 16.01 -1.86 -6.82
C LEU A 223 15.18 -2.38 -5.64
N PHE A 224 13.91 -1.97 -5.54
CA PHE A 224 12.98 -2.45 -4.52
C PHE A 224 12.75 -3.96 -4.61
N GLY A 225 12.53 -4.49 -5.82
CA GLY A 225 12.40 -5.94 -6.01
C GLY A 225 13.69 -6.71 -5.74
N ALA A 226 14.84 -6.18 -6.18
CA ALA A 226 16.14 -6.79 -5.88
C ALA A 226 16.42 -6.86 -4.37
N ALA A 227 16.08 -5.78 -3.65
CA ALA A 227 16.19 -5.70 -2.21
C ALA A 227 15.44 -6.82 -1.47
N HIS A 228 14.30 -7.29 -1.99
CA HIS A 228 13.52 -8.36 -1.37
C HIS A 228 14.11 -9.77 -1.55
N ILE A 229 15.14 -9.94 -2.38
CA ILE A 229 15.79 -11.23 -2.67
C ILE A 229 17.25 -11.27 -2.21
N PHE A 230 17.90 -10.11 -2.10
CA PHE A 230 19.31 -10.02 -1.70
C PHE A 230 19.50 -9.52 -0.25
N SER A 231 18.43 -9.28 0.50
CA SER A 231 18.49 -8.95 1.92
C SER A 231 18.77 -10.18 2.79
N ASP A 232 19.21 -9.97 4.03
CA ASP A 232 19.45 -11.06 4.98
C ASP A 232 18.15 -11.84 5.33
N GLU A 233 16.99 -11.19 5.21
CA GLU A 233 15.65 -11.78 5.31
C GLU A 233 15.00 -11.95 3.93
N ALA A 234 15.72 -12.58 3.00
CA ALA A 234 15.30 -12.69 1.60
C ALA A 234 14.08 -13.61 1.39
N TRP A 235 13.14 -13.14 0.57
CA TRP A 235 12.10 -13.97 -0.02
C TRP A 235 12.67 -14.88 -1.11
N SER A 236 11.90 -15.90 -1.53
CA SER A 236 12.28 -16.70 -2.69
C SER A 236 12.40 -15.86 -3.97
N ALA A 237 13.14 -16.39 -4.95
CA ALA A 237 13.30 -15.73 -6.26
C ALA A 237 11.97 -15.45 -6.97
N GLY A 238 10.90 -16.21 -6.66
CA GLY A 238 9.55 -15.95 -7.15
C GLY A 238 9.03 -14.57 -6.77
N LYS A 239 9.49 -13.99 -5.66
CA LYS A 239 9.05 -12.66 -5.20
C LYS A 239 9.45 -11.52 -6.13
N LEU A 240 10.50 -11.68 -6.95
CA LEU A 240 11.13 -10.59 -7.70
C LEU A 240 10.13 -9.80 -8.52
N ALA A 241 9.40 -10.48 -9.40
CA ALA A 241 8.49 -9.84 -10.35
C ALA A 241 7.36 -9.10 -9.62
N GLN A 242 6.79 -9.73 -8.60
CA GLN A 242 5.75 -9.14 -7.76
C GLN A 242 6.26 -7.88 -7.05
N ALA A 243 7.45 -7.95 -6.44
CA ALA A 243 8.05 -6.84 -5.70
C ALA A 243 8.46 -5.69 -6.63
N ILE A 244 9.02 -5.96 -7.82
CA ILE A 244 9.28 -4.91 -8.82
C ILE A 244 7.97 -4.20 -9.20
N ALA A 245 6.92 -4.96 -9.48
CA ALA A 245 5.64 -4.38 -9.87
C ALA A 245 5.02 -3.53 -8.74
N SER A 246 5.05 -4.01 -7.50
CA SER A 246 4.56 -3.24 -6.35
C SER A 246 5.39 -1.97 -6.11
N GLY A 247 6.72 -2.06 -6.20
CA GLY A 247 7.63 -0.91 -6.08
C GLY A 247 7.36 0.17 -7.14
N ILE A 248 7.09 -0.23 -8.38
CA ILE A 248 6.71 0.71 -9.46
C ILE A 248 5.35 1.36 -9.17
N ILE A 249 4.34 0.57 -8.79
CA ILE A 249 2.99 1.07 -8.52
C ILE A 249 3.01 2.05 -7.34
N ILE A 250 3.64 1.68 -6.23
CA ILE A 250 3.71 2.52 -5.04
C ILE A 250 4.60 3.74 -5.30
N GLY A 251 5.70 3.61 -6.06
CA GLY A 251 6.51 4.75 -6.49
C GLY A 251 5.74 5.75 -7.35
N TRP A 252 4.86 5.26 -8.24
CA TRP A 252 3.92 6.10 -8.98
C TRP A 252 2.91 6.79 -8.07
N VAL A 253 2.37 6.05 -7.09
CA VAL A 253 1.41 6.60 -6.13
C VAL A 253 2.07 7.70 -5.28
N TYR A 254 3.27 7.45 -4.77
CA TYR A 254 4.07 8.44 -4.05
C TYR A 254 4.24 9.72 -4.87
N PHE A 255 4.68 9.58 -6.12
CA PHE A 255 4.91 10.72 -6.99
C PHE A 255 3.62 11.54 -7.20
N ARG A 256 2.51 10.88 -7.54
CA ARG A 256 1.25 11.53 -7.96
C ARG A 256 0.32 11.93 -6.82
N TYR A 257 0.29 11.18 -5.74
CA TYR A 257 -0.67 11.32 -4.65
C TYR A 257 -0.01 11.55 -3.29
N GLY A 258 1.32 11.47 -3.19
CA GLY A 258 2.07 11.82 -1.99
C GLY A 258 2.36 10.65 -1.05
N LEU A 259 3.16 10.94 -0.02
CA LEU A 259 3.75 9.95 0.90
C LEU A 259 2.70 9.19 1.72
N VAL A 260 1.66 9.86 2.19
CA VAL A 260 0.59 9.23 2.97
C VAL A 260 -0.09 8.10 2.19
N ALA A 261 -0.37 8.33 0.90
CA ALA A 261 -1.00 7.30 0.06
C ALA A 261 -0.06 6.11 -0.18
N ALA A 262 1.24 6.36 -0.36
CA ALA A 262 2.24 5.32 -0.56
C ALA A 262 2.39 4.44 0.69
N ILE A 263 2.54 5.06 1.86
CA ILE A 263 2.59 4.37 3.16
C ILE A 263 1.34 3.55 3.41
N LEU A 264 0.14 4.11 3.18
CA LEU A 264 -1.10 3.39 3.47
C LEU A 264 -1.39 2.24 2.49
N ILE A 265 -0.90 2.28 1.24
CA ILE A 265 -1.00 1.13 0.33
C ILE A 265 -0.08 0.00 0.80
N HIS A 266 1.13 0.32 1.22
CA HIS A 266 2.08 -0.69 1.69
C HIS A 266 1.66 -1.23 3.07
N TRP A 267 1.17 -0.38 3.97
CA TRP A 267 0.47 -0.82 5.18
C TRP A 267 -0.70 -1.77 4.85
N ALA A 268 -1.43 -1.51 3.76
CA ALA A 268 -2.52 -2.38 3.34
C ALA A 268 -2.03 -3.76 2.86
N THR A 269 -0.90 -3.84 2.14
CA THR A 269 -0.32 -5.14 1.73
C THR A 269 0.23 -5.94 2.89
N ASN A 270 0.60 -5.26 3.98
CA ASN A 270 1.20 -5.88 5.15
C ASN A 270 0.18 -5.96 6.29
N TYR A 271 0.25 -5.01 7.24
CA TYR A 271 -0.58 -4.99 8.45
C TYR A 271 -2.06 -5.31 8.20
N PHE A 272 -2.72 -4.69 7.23
CA PHE A 272 -4.17 -4.91 6.99
C PHE A 272 -4.46 -6.37 6.61
N VAL A 273 -3.80 -6.89 5.57
CA VAL A 273 -4.02 -8.26 5.10
C VAL A 273 -3.58 -9.27 6.15
N PHE A 274 -2.41 -9.08 6.76
CA PHE A 274 -1.89 -10.01 7.77
C PHE A 274 -2.65 -9.96 9.09
N SER A 275 -3.26 -8.83 9.47
CA SER A 275 -4.16 -8.80 10.63
C SER A 275 -5.32 -9.78 10.47
N TYR A 276 -5.87 -9.87 9.25
CA TYR A 276 -6.92 -10.84 8.94
C TYR A 276 -6.40 -12.27 8.77
N GLY A 277 -5.20 -12.46 8.20
CA GLY A 277 -4.57 -13.78 8.12
C GLY A 277 -4.32 -14.37 9.50
N TYR A 278 -3.68 -13.60 10.38
CA TYR A 278 -3.33 -14.04 11.73
C TYR A 278 -4.55 -14.26 12.63
N ILE A 279 -5.57 -13.40 12.58
CA ILE A 279 -6.77 -13.63 13.40
C ILE A 279 -7.54 -14.87 12.95
N VAL A 280 -7.54 -15.18 11.65
CA VAL A 280 -8.13 -16.42 11.14
C VAL A 280 -7.30 -17.63 11.57
N ALA A 281 -5.97 -17.54 11.50
CA ALA A 281 -5.06 -18.59 11.95
C ALA A 281 -5.26 -18.90 13.45
N ASP A 282 -5.27 -17.86 14.29
CA ASP A 282 -5.46 -17.94 15.75
C ASP A 282 -6.82 -18.52 16.13
N ILE A 283 -7.93 -17.98 15.59
CA ILE A 283 -9.28 -18.47 15.91
C ILE A 283 -9.48 -19.93 15.49
N ASN A 284 -8.92 -20.34 14.35
CA ASN A 284 -9.14 -21.67 13.79
C ASN A 284 -8.03 -22.67 14.15
N GLN A 285 -6.97 -22.22 14.82
CA GLN A 285 -5.82 -23.05 15.20
C GLN A 285 -5.20 -23.75 13.99
N ILE A 286 -4.99 -22.99 12.90
CA ILE A 286 -4.41 -23.44 11.64
C ILE A 286 -3.14 -22.65 11.32
N SER A 287 -2.33 -23.14 10.37
CA SER A 287 -1.16 -22.39 9.91
C SER A 287 -1.57 -21.08 9.25
N ILE A 288 -0.68 -20.08 9.28
CA ILE A 288 -0.89 -18.81 8.56
C ILE A 288 -1.11 -19.05 7.05
N GLY A 289 -0.40 -20.02 6.46
CA GLY A 289 -0.59 -20.39 5.05
C GLY A 289 -1.99 -20.92 4.76
N ASP A 290 -2.53 -21.80 5.61
CA ASP A 290 -3.89 -22.31 5.47
C ASP A 290 -4.94 -21.22 5.69
N ALA A 291 -4.67 -20.26 6.59
CA ALA A 291 -5.54 -19.12 6.82
C ALA A 291 -5.72 -18.25 5.57
N PHE A 292 -4.70 -18.12 4.72
CA PHE A 292 -4.80 -17.43 3.43
C PHE A 292 -5.71 -18.15 2.42
N SER A 293 -5.96 -19.45 2.61
CA SER A 293 -6.93 -20.22 1.82
C SER A 293 -8.35 -20.21 2.42
N HIS A 294 -8.54 -19.58 3.58
CA HIS A 294 -9.82 -19.53 4.28
C HIS A 294 -10.86 -18.67 3.54
N SER A 295 -12.13 -19.05 3.63
CA SER A 295 -13.26 -18.40 2.94
C SER A 295 -13.34 -16.87 3.17
N LEU A 296 -13.00 -16.41 4.37
CA LEU A 296 -12.96 -14.97 4.70
C LEU A 296 -11.90 -14.22 3.87
N LEU A 297 -10.68 -14.74 3.79
CA LEU A 297 -9.58 -14.11 3.05
C LEU A 297 -9.83 -14.19 1.55
N ASN A 298 -10.35 -15.32 1.06
CA ASN A 298 -10.78 -15.45 -0.34
C ASN A 298 -11.86 -14.42 -0.70
N THR A 299 -12.80 -14.15 0.22
CA THR A 299 -13.84 -13.14 0.00
C THR A 299 -13.25 -11.73 -0.02
N LEU A 300 -12.32 -11.42 0.90
CA LEU A 300 -11.58 -10.16 0.91
C LEU A 300 -10.80 -9.97 -0.39
N GLU A 301 -10.05 -10.98 -0.84
CA GLU A 301 -9.31 -10.95 -2.09
C GLU A 301 -10.25 -10.74 -3.28
N LEU A 302 -11.37 -11.45 -3.36
CA LEU A 302 -12.36 -11.28 -4.43
C LEU A 302 -12.92 -9.85 -4.45
N MET A 303 -13.24 -9.26 -3.30
CA MET A 303 -13.68 -7.87 -3.21
C MET A 303 -12.61 -6.90 -3.74
N LEU A 304 -11.34 -7.13 -3.42
CA LEU A 304 -10.21 -6.35 -3.91
C LEU A 304 -10.02 -6.53 -5.42
N ILE A 305 -10.12 -7.75 -5.94
CA ILE A 305 -10.05 -8.03 -7.39
C ILE A 305 -11.18 -7.31 -8.13
N VAL A 306 -12.43 -7.44 -7.68
CA VAL A 306 -13.56 -6.77 -8.35
C VAL A 306 -13.39 -5.24 -8.31
N THR A 307 -12.95 -4.69 -7.16
CA THR A 307 -12.68 -3.26 -7.00
C THR A 307 -11.56 -2.78 -7.94
N GLY A 308 -10.52 -3.59 -8.09
CA GLY A 308 -9.40 -3.29 -8.99
C GLY A 308 -9.83 -3.33 -10.46
N ILE A 309 -10.65 -4.31 -10.86
CA ILE A 309 -11.18 -4.41 -12.23
C ILE A 309 -12.02 -3.18 -12.57
N ILE A 310 -12.92 -2.77 -11.67
CA ILE A 310 -13.71 -1.55 -11.86
C ILE A 310 -12.79 -0.32 -11.92
N SER A 311 -11.78 -0.25 -11.05
CA SER A 311 -10.81 0.85 -11.01
C SER A 311 -10.00 0.99 -12.31
N VAL A 312 -9.51 -0.12 -12.86
CA VAL A 312 -8.82 -0.16 -14.15
C VAL A 312 -9.78 0.24 -15.27
N THR A 313 -10.99 -0.31 -15.28
CA THR A 313 -12.01 0.02 -16.28
C THR A 313 -12.32 1.52 -16.29
N VAL A 314 -12.54 2.12 -15.12
CA VAL A 314 -12.78 3.57 -14.99
C VAL A 314 -11.56 4.39 -15.46
N LEU A 315 -10.33 3.95 -15.17
CA LEU A 315 -9.11 4.59 -15.66
C LEU A 315 -9.04 4.58 -17.19
N VAL A 316 -9.26 3.42 -17.81
CA VAL A 316 -9.22 3.25 -19.27
C VAL A 316 -10.31 4.07 -19.95
N LEU A 317 -11.55 4.02 -19.44
CA LEU A 317 -12.66 4.81 -19.99
C LEU A 317 -12.37 6.31 -19.93
N ASN A 318 -11.88 6.82 -18.79
CA ASN A 318 -11.52 8.24 -18.66
C ASN A 318 -10.40 8.64 -19.64
N TYR A 319 -9.40 7.79 -19.86
CA TYR A 319 -8.34 8.04 -20.82
C TYR A 319 -8.87 8.10 -22.26
N VAL A 320 -9.68 7.10 -22.66
CA VAL A 320 -10.28 7.03 -24.00
C VAL A 320 -11.19 8.23 -24.26
N TYR A 321 -12.00 8.63 -23.29
CA TYR A 321 -12.91 9.77 -23.43
C TYR A 321 -12.16 11.10 -23.51
N SER A 322 -11.09 11.28 -22.71
CA SER A 322 -10.24 12.47 -22.82
C SER A 322 -9.59 12.60 -24.19
N LYS A 323 -9.17 11.48 -24.80
CA LYS A 323 -8.52 11.48 -26.12
C LYS A 323 -9.50 11.76 -27.26
N ARG A 324 -10.75 11.30 -27.17
CA ARG A 324 -11.78 11.62 -28.15
C ARG A 324 -12.11 13.11 -28.16
N HIS A 325 -12.25 13.72 -26.98
CA HIS A 325 -12.49 15.17 -26.89
C HIS A 325 -11.35 16.01 -27.50
N THR A 326 -10.10 15.58 -27.41
CA THR A 326 -8.97 16.27 -28.06
C THR A 326 -8.90 16.06 -29.58
N LEU A 327 -9.58 15.05 -30.12
CA LEU A 327 -9.64 14.78 -31.57
C LEU A 327 -10.85 15.47 -32.23
N GLU A 328 -11.88 15.80 -31.44
CA GLU A 328 -13.10 16.48 -31.87
C GLU A 328 -13.06 18.01 -31.65
N ALA A 329 -12.00 18.55 -31.04
CA ALA A 329 -11.80 19.98 -30.74
C ALA A 329 -10.75 20.60 -31.67
#